data_AF-A0A9Q3L0K1-F1
#
_entry.id   AF-A0A9Q3L0K1-F1
#
_cell.length_a   1.000
_cell.length_b   1.000
_cell.length_c   1.000
_cell.angle_alpha   90.00
_cell.angle_beta   90.00
_cell.angle_gamma   90.00
#
_symmetry.space_group_name_H-M   'P 1'
#
loop_
_entity.id
_entity.type
_entity.pdbx_description
1 polymer ?
#
loop_
_entity_poly.entity_id
_entity_poly.type
_entity_poly.pdbx_seq_one_letter_code
_entity_poly.pdbx_strand_id
1 'polypeptide(L)'
;MTNWQSEISKHAQAGALQAKIYHGPTRHSLSKADISKCDIIITSYNTITQEFKQNNTSTSFVFKINWHHIILDEAHYIHSQYTATHCAINRLLSSHQICLTGTPIHNTIYEPLGIISFITQPQSSDQDNWSPFILSSCEPV
;
A
#
# COMPACT_ATOMS: atom_id res chain seq x y z
N MET A 1 12.14 -2.16 7.88
CA MET A 1 10.85 -2.60 8.47
C MET A 1 10.86 -2.57 9.99
N THR A 2 11.86 -3.18 10.63
CA THR A 2 11.99 -3.18 12.10
C THR A 2 12.05 -1.78 12.72
N ASN A 3 12.57 -0.79 11.99
CA ASN A 3 12.60 0.61 12.44
C ASN A 3 11.21 1.14 12.80
N TRP A 4 10.21 1.00 11.92
CA TRP A 4 8.85 1.48 12.20
C TRP A 4 8.22 0.80 13.42
N GLN A 5 8.43 -0.50 13.60
CA GLN A 5 7.95 -1.20 14.79
C GLN A 5 8.61 -0.67 16.08
N SER A 6 9.92 -0.39 16.02
CA SER A 6 10.64 0.19 17.14
C SER A 6 10.19 1.62 17.45
N GLU A 7 9.99 2.44 16.42
CA GLU A 7 9.57 3.83 16.57
C GLU A 7 8.16 3.94 17.15
N ILE A 8 7.23 3.07 16.73
CA ILE A 8 5.90 2.96 17.33
C ILE A 8 6.02 2.55 18.80
N SER A 9 6.84 1.56 19.12
CA SER A 9 7.00 1.09 20.51
C SER A 9 7.63 2.16 21.41
N LYS A 10 8.44 3.06 20.83
CA LYS A 10 9.11 4.15 21.55
C LYS A 10 8.19 5.34 21.82
N HIS A 11 7.30 5.67 20.88
CA HIS A 11 6.48 6.88 20.93
C HIS A 11 5.02 6.64 21.35
N ALA A 12 4.49 5.43 21.13
CA ALA A 12 3.16 5.08 21.59
C ALA A 12 3.16 4.66 23.06
N GLN A 13 2.08 4.95 23.77
CA GLN A 13 1.89 4.45 25.12
C GLN A 13 1.85 2.91 25.12
N ALA A 14 2.42 2.27 26.12
CA ALA A 14 2.48 0.81 26.17
C ALA A 14 1.08 0.19 26.07
N GLY A 15 0.87 -0.65 25.05
CA GLY A 15 -0.41 -1.29 24.79
C GLY A 15 -1.46 -0.44 24.06
N ALA A 16 -1.16 0.81 23.70
CA ALA A 16 -2.10 1.68 22.98
C ALA A 16 -2.23 1.33 21.49
N LEU A 17 -1.19 0.77 20.88
CA LEU A 17 -1.18 0.36 19.47
C LEU A 17 -0.57 -1.03 19.32
N GLN A 18 -1.28 -1.92 18.64
CA GLN A 18 -0.77 -3.23 18.24
C GLN A 18 -0.30 -3.20 16.78
N ALA A 19 1.03 -3.14 16.60
CA ALA A 19 1.67 -3.19 15.29
C ALA A 19 2.19 -4.59 14.97
N LYS A 20 1.88 -5.11 13.77
CA LYS A 20 2.43 -6.37 13.25
C LYS A 20 3.16 -6.18 11.93
N ILE A 21 4.23 -6.95 11.75
CA ILE A 21 4.98 -7.00 10.49
C ILE A 21 4.38 -8.06 9.57
N TYR A 22 3.92 -7.64 8.40
CA TYR A 22 3.50 -8.50 7.30
C TYR A 22 4.59 -8.55 6.24
N HIS A 23 5.54 -9.47 6.40
CA HIS A 23 6.67 -9.63 5.49
C HIS A 23 7.25 -11.05 5.55
N GLY A 24 7.94 -11.46 4.47
CA GLY A 24 8.67 -12.72 4.44
C GLY A 24 7.77 -13.97 4.55
N PRO A 25 8.34 -15.14 4.88
CA PRO A 25 7.59 -16.40 4.97
C PRO A 25 6.60 -16.45 6.15
N THR A 26 6.85 -15.68 7.22
CA THR A 26 5.96 -15.55 8.39
C THR A 26 4.67 -14.80 8.08
N ARG A 27 4.55 -14.19 6.91
CA ARG A 27 3.33 -13.49 6.49
C ARG A 27 2.12 -14.42 6.38
N HIS A 28 2.35 -15.70 6.02
CA HIS A 28 1.31 -16.72 5.89
C HIS A 28 0.83 -17.29 7.22
N SER A 29 1.55 -17.02 8.33
CA SER A 29 1.13 -17.45 9.67
C SER A 29 0.18 -16.46 10.35
N LEU A 30 -0.08 -15.30 9.73
CA LEU A 30 -1.02 -14.32 10.27
C LEU A 30 -2.45 -14.71 9.89
N SER A 31 -3.23 -15.17 10.87
CA SER A 31 -4.63 -15.50 10.66
C SER A 31 -5.49 -14.23 10.51
N LYS A 32 -6.71 -14.36 9.98
CA LYS A 32 -7.68 -13.25 9.96
C LYS A 32 -7.96 -12.70 11.36
N ALA A 33 -7.96 -13.56 12.38
CA ALA A 33 -8.17 -13.18 13.78
C ALA A 33 -6.95 -12.43 14.37
N ASP A 34 -5.75 -12.70 13.85
CA ASP A 34 -4.54 -11.98 14.23
C ASP A 34 -4.55 -10.56 13.70
N ILE A 35 -5.08 -10.37 12.48
CA ILE A 35 -5.16 -9.09 11.80
C ILE A 35 -6.26 -8.21 12.41
N SER A 36 -7.41 -8.79 12.77
CA SER A 36 -8.53 -8.03 13.35
C SER A 36 -8.22 -7.40 14.72
N LYS A 37 -7.15 -7.86 15.39
CA LYS A 37 -6.68 -7.30 16.66
C LYS A 37 -5.58 -6.24 16.49
N CYS A 38 -5.06 -6.08 15.27
CA CYS A 38 -3.98 -5.15 14.99
C CYS A 38 -4.52 -3.80 14.54
N ASP A 39 -3.92 -2.75 15.05
CA ASP A 39 -4.19 -1.37 14.62
C ASP A 39 -3.32 -1.01 13.41
N ILE A 40 -2.10 -1.57 13.33
CA ILE A 40 -1.12 -1.22 12.31
C ILE A 40 -0.52 -2.48 11.69
N ILE A 41 -0.52 -2.55 10.36
CA ILE A 41 0.24 -3.54 9.59
C ILE A 41 1.37 -2.87 8.84
N ILE A 42 2.59 -3.33 9.07
CA ILE A 42 3.81 -2.84 8.42
C ILE A 42 4.24 -3.86 7.37
N THR A 43 4.38 -3.42 6.13
CA THR A 43 4.81 -4.27 5.00
C THR A 43 5.77 -3.51 4.08
N SER A 44 6.21 -4.12 2.97
CA SER A 44 6.99 -3.44 1.93
C SER A 44 6.25 -3.43 0.61
N TYR A 45 6.63 -2.44 -0.21
CA TYR A 45 6.35 -2.39 -1.64
C TYR A 45 6.47 -3.75 -2.31
N ASN A 46 7.62 -4.43 -2.18
CA ASN A 46 7.84 -5.72 -2.82
C ASN A 46 6.88 -6.82 -2.32
N THR A 47 6.52 -6.84 -1.04
CA THR A 47 5.54 -7.82 -0.53
C THR A 47 4.17 -7.59 -1.16
N ILE A 48 3.69 -6.34 -1.23
CA ILE A 48 2.43 -6.02 -1.90
C ILE A 48 2.47 -6.35 -3.40
N THR A 49 3.57 -6.02 -4.08
CA THR A 49 3.76 -6.36 -5.51
C THR A 49 3.74 -7.87 -5.76
N GLN A 50 4.34 -8.67 -4.87
CA GLN A 50 4.32 -10.13 -4.98
C GLN A 50 2.91 -10.71 -4.76
N GLU A 51 2.19 -10.22 -3.75
CA GLU A 51 0.81 -10.63 -3.49
C GLU A 51 -0.11 -10.28 -4.67
N PHE A 52 0.13 -9.14 -5.32
CA PHE A 52 -0.60 -8.73 -6.53
C PHE A 52 -0.30 -9.66 -7.71
N LYS A 53 0.98 -9.91 -8.01
CA LYS A 53 1.41 -10.75 -9.16
C LYS A 53 0.98 -12.21 -9.07
N GLN A 54 0.83 -12.74 -7.86
CA GLN A 54 0.41 -14.14 -7.66
C GLN A 54 -1.10 -14.35 -7.97
N ASN A 55 -1.78 -13.36 -8.57
CA ASN A 55 -3.24 -13.32 -8.77
C ASN A 55 -4.01 -13.58 -7.47
N ASN A 56 -3.37 -13.31 -6.34
CA ASN A 56 -3.94 -13.46 -5.03
C ASN A 56 -4.78 -12.23 -4.64
N THR A 57 -5.14 -11.34 -5.56
CA THR A 57 -6.10 -10.26 -5.27
C THR A 57 -7.42 -10.80 -4.69
N SER A 58 -7.83 -12.01 -5.10
CA SER A 58 -9.02 -12.70 -4.59
C SER A 58 -8.78 -13.55 -3.34
N THR A 59 -7.53 -13.75 -2.89
CA THR A 59 -7.18 -14.68 -1.79
C THR A 59 -6.39 -13.99 -0.68
N SER A 60 -5.44 -13.14 -1.05
CA SER A 60 -4.62 -12.33 -0.16
C SER A 60 -5.48 -11.35 0.62
N PHE A 61 -5.25 -11.31 1.92
CA PHE A 61 -6.07 -10.50 2.81
C PHE A 61 -5.86 -8.99 2.58
N VAL A 62 -4.67 -8.56 2.17
CA VAL A 62 -4.32 -7.14 2.05
C VAL A 62 -5.20 -6.41 1.04
N PHE A 63 -5.67 -7.13 0.01
CA PHE A 63 -6.58 -6.61 -1.02
C PHE A 63 -8.07 -6.75 -0.68
N LYS A 64 -8.41 -7.49 0.39
CA LYS A 64 -9.80 -7.69 0.84
C LYS A 64 -10.23 -6.74 1.94
N ILE A 65 -9.28 -6.15 2.63
CA ILE A 65 -9.53 -5.21 3.72
C ILE A 65 -9.70 -3.82 3.12
N ASN A 66 -10.75 -3.12 3.55
CA ASN A 66 -10.86 -1.68 3.35
C ASN A 66 -10.05 -0.98 4.44
N TRP A 67 -8.87 -0.48 4.09
CA TRP A 67 -7.97 0.15 5.04
C TRP A 67 -8.46 1.56 5.43
N HIS A 68 -8.35 1.92 6.70
CA HIS A 68 -8.65 3.30 7.09
C HIS A 68 -7.61 4.26 6.52
N HIS A 69 -6.32 3.91 6.65
CA HIS A 69 -5.20 4.67 6.10
C HIS A 69 -4.24 3.75 5.36
N ILE A 70 -3.77 4.18 4.19
CA ILE A 70 -2.56 3.65 3.56
C ILE A 70 -1.49 4.74 3.61
N ILE A 71 -0.36 4.43 4.23
CA ILE A 71 0.76 5.35 4.40
C ILE A 71 1.95 4.80 3.62
N LEU A 72 2.40 5.54 2.62
CA LEU A 72 3.55 5.21 1.79
C LEU A 72 4.76 6.00 2.28
N ASP A 73 5.70 5.29 2.90
CA ASP A 73 7.02 5.83 3.25
C ASP A 73 7.94 5.77 2.03
N GLU A 74 8.75 6.80 1.82
CA GLU A 74 9.50 7.03 0.59
C GLU A 74 8.66 6.90 -0.69
N ALA A 75 7.57 7.67 -0.77
CA ALA A 75 6.57 7.58 -1.85
C ALA A 75 7.13 7.75 -3.28
N HIS A 76 8.34 8.27 -3.47
CA HIS A 76 9.00 8.29 -4.78
C HIS A 76 9.17 6.88 -5.40
N TYR A 77 9.06 5.79 -4.61
CA TYR A 77 9.04 4.42 -5.14
C TYR A 77 7.87 4.11 -6.08
N ILE A 78 6.77 4.88 -6.04
CA ILE A 78 5.59 4.67 -6.92
C ILE A 78 5.45 5.72 -8.03
N HIS A 79 6.53 6.44 -8.36
CA HIS A 79 6.51 7.53 -9.35
C HIS A 79 6.05 7.10 -10.75
N SER A 80 6.27 5.84 -11.13
CA SER A 80 5.95 5.34 -12.47
C SER A 80 4.67 4.49 -12.44
N GLN A 81 3.64 5.00 -13.10
CA GLN A 81 2.32 4.38 -13.19
C GLN A 81 2.30 3.02 -13.91
N TYR A 82 3.34 2.72 -14.68
CA TYR A 82 3.47 1.48 -15.45
C TYR A 82 4.12 0.34 -14.65
N THR A 83 4.57 0.62 -13.42
CA THR A 83 5.23 -0.39 -12.61
C THR A 83 4.21 -1.30 -11.94
N ALA A 84 4.51 -2.60 -11.86
CA ALA A 84 3.69 -3.55 -11.13
C ALA A 84 3.50 -3.14 -9.65
N THR A 85 4.46 -2.44 -9.06
CA THR A 85 4.37 -1.90 -7.69
C THR A 85 3.32 -0.81 -7.58
N HIS A 86 3.28 0.13 -8.53
CA HIS A 86 2.26 1.17 -8.57
C HIS A 86 0.86 0.56 -8.72
N CYS A 87 0.69 -0.35 -9.68
CA CYS A 87 -0.60 -1.02 -9.88
C CYS A 87 -1.03 -1.86 -8.67
N ALA A 88 -0.09 -2.56 -8.02
CA ALA A 88 -0.37 -3.30 -6.81
C ALA A 88 -0.83 -2.39 -5.67
N ILE A 89 -0.20 -1.23 -5.49
CA ILE A 89 -0.58 -0.28 -4.43
C ILE A 89 -1.92 0.40 -4.73
N ASN A 90 -2.16 0.80 -5.98
CA ASN A 90 -3.44 1.38 -6.41
C ASN A 90 -4.61 0.40 -6.29
N ARG A 91 -4.34 -0.91 -6.22
CA ARG A 91 -5.37 -1.93 -6.01
C ARG A 91 -5.82 -2.03 -4.55
N LEU A 92 -5.06 -1.47 -3.60
CA LEU A 92 -5.44 -1.49 -2.19
C LEU A 92 -6.58 -0.49 -1.92
N LEU A 93 -7.66 -0.98 -1.31
CA LEU A 93 -8.80 -0.16 -0.95
C LEU A 93 -8.52 0.62 0.34
N SER A 94 -8.72 1.93 0.32
CA SER A 94 -8.60 2.73 1.53
C SER A 94 -9.46 3.99 1.56
N SER A 95 -9.77 4.47 2.75
CA SER A 95 -10.49 5.75 2.95
C SER A 95 -9.58 6.97 2.84
N HIS A 96 -8.31 6.81 3.22
CA HIS A 96 -7.33 7.88 3.24
C HIS A 96 -5.96 7.37 2.81
N GLN A 97 -5.27 8.18 2.01
CA GLN A 97 -3.95 7.88 1.47
C GLN A 97 -2.98 8.99 1.84
N ILE A 98 -1.81 8.60 2.35
CA ILE A 98 -0.76 9.53 2.77
C ILE A 98 0.54 9.10 2.10
N CYS A 99 1.18 10.03 1.40
CA CYS A 99 2.51 9.83 0.81
C CYS A 99 3.53 10.67 1.57
N LEU A 100 4.53 10.00 2.16
CA LEU A 100 5.65 10.61 2.85
C LEU A 100 6.89 10.44 1.98
N THR A 101 7.53 11.53 1.59
CA THR A 101 8.83 11.47 0.92
C THR A 101 9.62 12.75 1.15
N GLY A 102 10.92 12.61 1.41
CA GLY A 102 11.84 13.74 1.49
C GLY A 102 12.26 14.27 0.11
N THR A 103 12.03 13.48 -0.94
CA THR A 103 12.51 13.76 -2.30
C THR A 103 11.38 13.55 -3.32
N PRO A 104 10.41 14.48 -3.40
CA PRO A 104 9.25 14.32 -4.27
C PRO A 104 9.57 14.25 -5.77
N ILE A 105 10.75 14.73 -6.18
CA ILE A 105 11.26 14.71 -7.55
C ILE A 105 12.69 14.18 -7.49
N HIS A 106 13.00 13.11 -8.22
CA HIS A 106 14.33 12.52 -8.32
C HIS A 106 14.93 12.78 -9.70
N ASN A 107 14.31 12.27 -10.76
CA ASN A 107 14.89 12.28 -12.10
C ASN A 107 14.11 13.16 -13.08
N THR A 108 12.78 13.20 -12.96
CA THR A 108 11.93 13.83 -13.98
C THR A 108 10.76 14.59 -13.35
N ILE A 109 10.39 15.73 -13.93
CA ILE A 109 9.25 16.54 -13.50
C ILE A 109 7.90 15.81 -13.56
N TYR A 110 7.84 14.68 -14.27
CA TYR A 110 6.66 13.82 -14.41
C TYR A 110 6.53 12.77 -13.31
N GLU A 111 7.57 12.54 -12.50
CA GLU A 111 7.55 11.55 -11.40
C GLU A 111 6.46 11.80 -10.33
N PRO A 112 6.13 13.06 -9.97
CA PRO A 112 5.01 13.32 -9.07
C PRO A 112 3.66 12.85 -9.61
N LEU A 113 3.50 12.65 -10.92
CA LEU A 113 2.22 12.22 -11.50
C LEU A 113 1.78 10.85 -10.97
N GLY A 114 2.71 9.92 -10.74
CA GLY A 114 2.39 8.62 -10.12
C GLY A 114 1.97 8.76 -8.65
N ILE A 115 2.56 9.70 -7.91
CA ILE A 115 2.15 9.96 -6.53
C ILE A 115 0.78 10.63 -6.50
N ILE A 116 0.54 11.60 -7.38
CA ILE A 116 -0.73 12.31 -7.51
C ILE A 116 -1.83 11.36 -7.95
N SER A 117 -1.58 10.46 -8.91
CA SER A 117 -2.58 9.50 -9.36
C SER A 117 -3.01 8.57 -8.22
N PHE A 118 -2.07 8.12 -7.38
CA PHE A 118 -2.40 7.32 -6.20
C PHE A 118 -3.34 8.07 -5.24
N ILE A 119 -3.02 9.32 -4.89
CA ILE A 119 -3.79 10.14 -3.93
C ILE A 119 -5.16 10.56 -4.48
N THR A 120 -5.27 10.76 -5.79
CA THR A 120 -6.49 11.28 -6.43
C THR A 120 -7.45 10.19 -6.88
N GLN A 121 -7.01 8.93 -6.94
CA GLN A 121 -7.85 7.82 -7.37
C GLN A 121 -8.86 7.46 -6.28
N PRO A 122 -10.17 7.59 -6.54
CA PRO A 122 -11.16 7.14 -5.57
C PRO A 122 -11.20 5.63 -5.51
N GLN A 123 -11.32 5.15 -4.28
CA GLN A 123 -11.29 3.75 -3.92
C GLN A 123 -12.72 3.24 -3.60
N SER A 124 -13.71 3.66 -4.39
CA SER A 124 -15.10 3.15 -4.33
C SER A 124 -15.39 2.19 -5.48
N SER A 125 -16.52 1.49 -5.41
CA SER A 125 -17.04 0.61 -6.47
C SER A 125 -17.21 1.27 -7.85
N ASP A 126 -17.01 2.59 -7.93
CA ASP A 126 -17.04 3.37 -9.18
C ASP A 126 -15.67 3.38 -9.89
N GLN A 127 -14.76 2.46 -9.55
CA GLN A 127 -13.47 2.30 -10.24
C GLN A 127 -13.66 2.11 -11.76
N ASP A 128 -14.80 1.56 -12.18
CA ASP A 128 -15.17 1.39 -13.60
C ASP A 128 -15.47 2.71 -14.34
N ASN A 129 -15.68 3.82 -13.63
CA ASN A 129 -16.09 5.11 -14.22
C ASN A 129 -14.99 6.19 -14.15
N TRP A 130 -13.80 5.85 -13.67
CA TRP A 130 -12.65 6.77 -13.63
C TRP A 130 -11.82 6.69 -14.91
N SER A 131 -11.35 7.86 -15.36
CA SER A 131 -10.89 8.10 -16.74
C SER A 131 -9.99 6.99 -17.33
N PRO A 132 -10.16 6.66 -18.62
CA PRO A 132 -9.32 5.65 -19.30
C PRO A 132 -7.82 5.98 -19.29
N PHE A 133 -7.43 7.22 -18.98
CA PHE A 133 -6.03 7.65 -18.90
C PHE A 133 -5.21 6.99 -17.79
N ILE A 134 -5.83 6.60 -16.67
CA ILE A 134 -5.11 6.04 -15.51
C ILE A 134 -5.22 4.50 -15.48
N LEU A 135 -6.39 3.96 -15.80
CA LEU A 135 -6.65 2.52 -15.70
C LEU A 135 -6.05 1.70 -16.86
N SER A 136 -5.88 2.28 -18.06
CA SER A 136 -5.25 1.57 -19.19
C SER A 136 -3.79 1.18 -18.94
N SER A 137 -3.17 1.71 -17.88
CA SER A 137 -1.76 1.49 -17.55
C SER A 137 -1.52 0.30 -16.63
N CYS A 138 -2.57 -0.30 -16.05
CA CYS A 138 -2.47 -1.31 -15.00
C CYS A 138 -3.08 -2.67 -15.33
N GLU A 139 -3.37 -2.96 -16.60
CA GLU A 139 -3.74 -4.31 -17.02
C GLU A 139 -2.50 -5.24 -16.94
N PRO A 140 -2.61 -6.40 -16.26
CA PRO A 140 -1.52 -7.36 -16.25
C PRO A 140 -1.38 -7.96 -17.66
N VAL A 141 -0.18 -7.85 -18.23
CA VAL A 141 0.24 -8.63 -19.41
C VAL A 141 0.40 -10.09 -19.01
#